data_AF-A0A847M8G5-F1
#
_entry.id   AF-A0A847M8G5-F1
#
_cell.length_a   1.000
_cell.length_b   1.000
_cell.length_c   1.000
_cell.angle_alpha   90.00
_cell.angle_beta   90.00
_cell.angle_gamma   90.00
#
_symmetry.space_group_name_H-M   'P 1'
#
loop_
_entity.id
_entity.type
_entity.pdbx_description
1 polymer ?
#
loop_
_entity_poly.entity_id
_entity_poly.type
_entity_poly.pdbx_seq_one_letter_code
_entity_poly.pdbx_strand_id
1 'polypeptide(L)'
;MRTIVHPSRGFTLTELLVVILIAGVLMAIIVPVGKNLREGNAALSCQAQMQSIGVALKAYFMDEHGFPPLAVAVDSDGKPLADAEIDAEMWPGLLVLYDTGYMGSIDSFHCPRAVDVPEGDEEFYRSYCGKDPEAKMDYEGSEIAVNQYKYMPHRWVVDELFADYRRQLDTDPGETVDIDGEGYRIVGPCGGMLPADDTVVTWCDAHFNSYTRGDRGQYNVLFWDGSVKTLDGALLRSDTEGPPAAWQVHPEDE
;
A
#
# COMPACT_ATOMS: atom_id res chain seq x y z
N MET A 1 29.75 -1.36 -69.99
CA MET A 1 28.94 -1.38 -68.74
C MET A 1 29.12 -2.75 -68.12
N ARG A 2 29.93 -2.88 -67.05
CA ARG A 2 30.22 -4.17 -66.40
C ARG A 2 29.18 -4.37 -65.29
N THR A 3 28.26 -5.30 -65.48
CA THR A 3 27.28 -5.72 -64.47
C THR A 3 27.99 -6.60 -63.44
N ILE A 4 28.11 -6.09 -62.20
CA ILE A 4 28.61 -6.86 -61.06
C ILE A 4 27.48 -7.78 -60.62
N VAL A 5 27.60 -9.08 -60.88
CA VAL A 5 26.67 -10.10 -60.38
C VAL A 5 27.03 -10.38 -58.93
N HIS A 6 26.17 -10.02 -57.99
CA HIS A 6 26.33 -10.42 -56.59
C HIS A 6 25.95 -11.90 -56.46
N PRO A 7 26.87 -12.78 -56.01
CA PRO A 7 26.53 -14.16 -55.74
C PRO A 7 25.53 -14.21 -54.57
N SER A 8 24.30 -14.65 -54.85
CA SER A 8 23.31 -14.97 -53.83
C SER A 8 23.79 -16.19 -53.05
N ARG A 9 24.33 -15.98 -51.84
CA ARG A 9 24.65 -17.06 -50.91
C ARG A 9 23.34 -17.56 -50.31
N GLY A 10 22.95 -18.80 -50.62
CA GLY A 10 21.83 -19.48 -50.00
C GLY A 10 22.19 -19.91 -48.57
N PHE A 11 21.22 -19.82 -47.66
CA PHE A 11 21.38 -20.24 -46.28
C PHE A 11 21.41 -21.77 -46.19
N THR A 12 22.41 -22.34 -45.53
CA THR A 12 22.55 -23.79 -45.34
C THR A 12 21.69 -24.26 -44.16
N LEU A 13 21.23 -25.51 -44.21
CA LEU A 13 20.47 -26.14 -43.12
C LEU A 13 21.26 -26.11 -41.80
N THR A 14 22.58 -26.29 -41.88
CA THR A 14 23.50 -26.21 -40.74
C THR A 14 23.58 -24.82 -40.13
N GLU A 15 23.57 -23.75 -40.92
CA GLU A 15 23.55 -22.38 -40.41
C GLU A 15 22.24 -22.10 -39.65
N LEU A 16 21.10 -22.59 -40.15
CA LEU A 16 19.83 -22.47 -39.44
C LEU A 16 19.83 -23.26 -38.13
N LEU A 17 20.38 -24.48 -38.15
CA LEU A 17 20.42 -25.36 -36.99
C LEU A 17 21.27 -24.78 -35.85
N VAL A 18 22.41 -24.16 -36.16
CA VAL A 18 23.24 -23.48 -35.15
C VAL A 18 22.52 -22.27 -34.56
N VAL A 19 21.79 -21.50 -35.37
CA VAL A 19 21.06 -20.31 -34.91
C VAL A 19 19.94 -20.68 -33.93
N ILE A 20 19.12 -21.69 -34.24
CA ILE A 20 18.07 -22.14 -33.33
C ILE A 20 18.64 -22.76 -32.05
N LEU A 21 19.80 -23.42 -32.15
CA LEU A 21 20.50 -23.98 -30.98
C LEU A 21 20.98 -22.87 -30.05
N ILE A 22 21.62 -21.82 -30.58
CA ILE A 22 22.06 -20.67 -29.78
C ILE A 22 20.84 -19.93 -29.20
N ALA A 23 19.80 -19.69 -30.00
CA ALA A 23 18.58 -19.05 -29.52
C ALA A 23 17.90 -19.84 -28.39
N GLY A 24 17.87 -21.17 -28.49
CA GLY A 24 17.34 -22.05 -27.44
C GLY A 24 18.13 -21.94 -26.13
N VAL A 25 19.47 -21.93 -26.20
CA VAL A 25 20.34 -21.73 -25.02
C VAL A 25 20.09 -20.36 -24.38
N LEU A 26 19.97 -19.30 -25.19
CA LEU A 26 19.69 -17.95 -24.68
C LEU A 26 18.32 -17.86 -24.00
N MET A 27 17.26 -18.40 -24.61
CA MET A 27 15.92 -18.41 -24.01
C MET A 27 15.88 -19.19 -22.69
N ALA A 28 16.59 -20.32 -22.61
CA ALA A 28 16.66 -21.13 -21.39
C ALA A 28 17.24 -20.35 -20.20
N ILE A 29 18.15 -19.41 -20.45
CA ILE A 29 18.74 -18.54 -19.41
C ILE A 29 17.83 -17.33 -19.12
N ILE A 30 17.25 -16.71 -20.15
CA ILE A 30 16.46 -15.47 -20.01
C ILE A 30 15.17 -15.69 -19.22
N VAL A 31 14.46 -16.81 -19.41
CA VAL A 31 13.16 -17.04 -18.76
C VAL A 31 13.23 -17.04 -17.22
N PRO A 32 14.11 -17.83 -16.55
CA PRO A 32 14.18 -17.82 -15.09
C PRO A 32 14.68 -16.47 -14.54
N VAL A 33 15.69 -15.87 -15.19
CA VAL A 33 16.24 -14.57 -14.79
C VAL A 33 15.18 -13.47 -14.92
N GLY A 34 14.38 -13.50 -15.98
CA GLY A 34 13.32 -12.53 -16.21
C GLY A 34 12.23 -12.52 -15.13
N LYS A 35 11.91 -13.67 -14.51
CA LYS A 35 10.94 -13.74 -13.41
C LYS A 35 11.45 -13.02 -12.15
N ASN A 36 12.71 -13.28 -11.77
CA ASN A 36 13.32 -12.62 -10.61
C ASN A 36 13.46 -11.11 -10.82
N LEU A 37 13.80 -10.68 -12.05
CA LEU A 37 13.87 -9.26 -12.39
C LEU A 37 12.50 -8.58 -12.30
N ARG A 38 11.43 -9.24 -12.73
CA ARG A 38 10.06 -8.70 -12.64
C ARG A 38 9.63 -8.52 -11.18
N GLU A 39 9.89 -9.52 -10.35
CA GLU A 39 9.57 -9.45 -8.91
C GLU A 39 10.35 -8.31 -8.24
N GLY A 40 11.65 -8.19 -8.51
CA GLY A 40 12.47 -7.09 -8.01
C GLY A 40 11.97 -5.71 -8.46
N ASN A 41 11.58 -5.57 -9.72
CA ASN A 41 11.03 -4.31 -10.24
C ASN A 41 9.67 -3.96 -9.61
N ALA A 42 8.78 -4.94 -9.44
CA ALA A 42 7.49 -4.75 -8.79
C ALA A 42 7.70 -4.24 -7.36
N ALA A 43 8.67 -4.81 -6.66
CA ALA A 43 8.96 -4.49 -5.28
C ALA A 43 9.63 -3.10 -5.11
N LEU A 44 10.55 -2.74 -6.01
CA LEU A 44 11.08 -1.36 -6.10
C LEU A 44 9.99 -0.34 -6.41
N SER A 45 9.07 -0.67 -7.32
CA SER A 45 7.94 0.18 -7.68
C SER A 45 7.00 0.38 -6.48
N CYS A 46 6.70 -0.69 -5.74
CA CYS A 46 5.91 -0.62 -4.51
C CYS A 46 6.55 0.32 -3.47
N GLN A 47 7.86 0.21 -3.23
CA GLN A 47 8.55 1.11 -2.31
C GLN A 47 8.51 2.58 -2.77
N ALA A 48 8.71 2.85 -4.07
CA ALA A 48 8.65 4.20 -4.61
C ALA A 48 7.24 4.82 -4.53
N GLN A 49 6.20 4.03 -4.76
CA GLN A 49 4.80 4.46 -4.58
C GLN A 49 4.52 4.80 -3.11
N MET A 50 4.93 3.94 -2.17
CA MET A 50 4.78 4.22 -0.74
C MET A 50 5.54 5.47 -0.30
N GLN A 51 6.76 5.70 -0.79
CA GLN A 51 7.49 6.96 -0.53
C GLN A 51 6.74 8.18 -1.07
N SER A 52 6.15 8.07 -2.26
CA SER A 52 5.35 9.15 -2.86
C SER A 52 4.11 9.47 -2.01
N ILE A 53 3.43 8.43 -1.51
CA ILE A 53 2.33 8.56 -0.54
C ILE A 53 2.81 9.30 0.72
N GLY A 54 3.97 8.94 1.28
CA GLY A 54 4.53 9.61 2.45
C GLY A 54 4.77 11.12 2.23
N VAL A 55 5.26 11.50 1.05
CA VAL A 55 5.44 12.91 0.66
C VAL A 55 4.09 13.63 0.56
N ALA A 56 3.12 13.04 -0.14
CA ALA A 56 1.78 13.62 -0.30
C ALA A 56 1.06 13.77 1.04
N LEU A 57 1.20 12.79 1.92
CA LEU A 57 0.60 12.80 3.25
C LEU A 57 1.17 13.93 4.13
N LYS A 58 2.48 14.19 4.06
CA LYS A 58 3.09 15.34 4.75
C LYS A 58 2.60 16.67 4.21
N ALA A 59 2.49 16.80 2.88
CA ALA A 59 1.96 18.01 2.26
C ALA A 59 0.51 18.26 2.70
N TYR A 60 -0.35 17.24 2.64
CA TYR A 60 -1.71 17.30 3.14
C TYR A 60 -1.76 17.74 4.60
N PHE A 61 -0.95 17.12 5.47
CA PHE A 61 -0.92 17.48 6.89
C PHE A 61 -0.48 18.94 7.12
N MET A 62 0.46 19.45 6.32
CA MET A 62 0.92 20.83 6.43
C MET A 62 -0.18 21.84 6.05
N ASP A 63 -0.98 21.51 5.03
CA ASP A 63 -2.00 22.40 4.47
C ASP A 63 -3.33 22.30 5.25
N GLU A 64 -3.76 21.08 5.60
CA GLU A 64 -5.05 20.79 6.25
C GLU A 64 -4.96 20.69 7.77
N HIS A 65 -3.75 20.74 8.35
CA HIS A 65 -3.50 20.60 9.79
C HIS A 65 -4.09 19.31 10.42
N GLY A 66 -4.26 18.29 9.60
CA GLY A 66 -4.88 17.02 9.97
C GLY A 66 -4.49 15.90 9.01
N PHE A 67 -4.93 14.69 9.30
CA PHE A 67 -4.71 13.55 8.42
C PHE A 67 -5.87 13.42 7.42
N PRO A 68 -5.63 12.77 6.26
CA PRO A 68 -6.72 12.30 5.43
C PRO A 68 -7.73 11.51 6.26
N PRO A 69 -9.04 11.79 6.11
CA PRO A 69 -10.07 11.12 6.88
C PRO A 69 -10.07 9.61 6.61
N LEU A 70 -10.33 8.82 7.65
CA LEU A 70 -10.40 7.35 7.50
C LEU A 70 -11.56 6.94 6.59
N ALA A 71 -12.72 7.58 6.75
CA ALA A 71 -13.95 7.28 6.05
C ALA A 71 -14.71 8.57 5.73
N VAL A 72 -15.49 8.52 4.66
CA VAL A 72 -16.48 9.54 4.31
C VAL A 72 -17.83 8.85 4.34
N ALA A 73 -18.72 9.35 5.18
CA ALA A 73 -19.98 8.68 5.46
C ALA A 73 -21.00 9.00 4.35
N VAL A 74 -21.51 7.96 3.67
CA VAL A 74 -22.42 8.09 2.51
C VAL A 74 -23.74 7.33 2.72
N ASP A 75 -24.83 7.76 2.07
CA ASP A 75 -26.11 7.05 2.03
C ASP A 75 -26.06 5.82 1.12
N SER A 76 -27.17 5.09 1.08
CA SER A 76 -27.36 3.93 0.19
C SER A 76 -27.22 4.23 -1.30
N ASP A 77 -27.23 5.51 -1.69
CA ASP A 77 -27.04 5.98 -3.06
C ASP A 77 -25.62 6.55 -3.29
N GLY A 78 -24.71 6.39 -2.32
CA GLY A 78 -23.32 6.85 -2.37
C GLY A 78 -23.14 8.36 -2.13
N LYS A 79 -24.18 9.06 -1.64
CA LYS A 79 -24.13 10.50 -1.39
C LYS A 79 -23.76 10.82 0.06
N PRO A 80 -23.00 11.90 0.32
CA PRO A 80 -22.54 12.19 1.68
C PRO A 80 -23.71 12.47 2.64
N LEU A 81 -23.71 11.84 3.83
CA LEU A 81 -24.75 11.99 4.84
C LEU A 81 -24.33 12.92 5.99
N ALA A 82 -25.29 13.72 6.46
CA ALA A 82 -25.13 14.60 7.62
C ALA A 82 -25.21 13.86 8.97
N ASP A 83 -25.52 12.56 8.97
CA ASP A 83 -25.78 11.71 10.14
C ASP A 83 -25.32 10.25 9.96
N ALA A 84 -24.52 9.94 8.91
CA ALA A 84 -24.12 8.57 8.66
C ALA A 84 -23.14 7.99 9.70
N GLU A 85 -23.31 6.69 9.92
CA GLU A 85 -22.39 5.84 10.67
C GLU A 85 -21.07 5.69 9.88
N ILE A 86 -19.96 5.52 10.60
CA ILE A 86 -18.66 5.20 9.98
C ILE A 86 -18.79 3.83 9.32
N ASP A 87 -18.82 3.79 8.00
CA ASP A 87 -18.65 2.54 7.27
C ASP A 87 -17.14 2.24 7.16
N ALA A 88 -16.67 1.33 8.01
CA ALA A 88 -15.29 0.85 8.01
C ALA A 88 -14.97 -0.10 6.84
N GLU A 89 -15.85 -0.22 5.86
CA GLU A 89 -15.64 -0.90 4.58
C GLU A 89 -15.73 0.08 3.39
N MET A 90 -16.42 1.22 3.54
CA MET A 90 -16.59 2.26 2.52
C MET A 90 -15.57 3.40 2.70
N TRP A 91 -14.41 3.21 2.10
CA TRP A 91 -13.16 3.89 2.46
C TRP A 91 -12.57 4.77 1.37
N PRO A 92 -12.34 6.07 1.61
CA PRO A 92 -11.44 6.88 0.81
C PRO A 92 -10.06 7.10 1.48
N GLY A 93 -9.76 6.52 2.66
CA GLY A 93 -8.47 6.57 3.39
C GLY A 93 -7.32 7.36 2.73
N LEU A 94 -6.39 6.67 2.07
CA LEU A 94 -5.30 7.33 1.32
C LEU A 94 -5.73 7.89 -0.05
N LEU A 95 -6.87 7.44 -0.59
CA LEU A 95 -7.40 7.89 -1.89
C LEU A 95 -7.77 9.37 -1.89
N VAL A 96 -8.12 9.93 -0.72
CA VAL A 96 -8.31 11.38 -0.54
C VAL A 96 -7.13 12.16 -1.08
N LEU A 97 -5.89 11.66 -0.96
CA LEU A 97 -4.72 12.36 -1.51
C LEU A 97 -4.79 12.51 -3.03
N TYR A 98 -5.41 11.57 -3.75
CA TYR A 98 -5.66 11.72 -5.19
C TYR A 98 -6.83 12.65 -5.46
N ASP A 99 -7.95 12.46 -4.77
CA ASP A 99 -9.15 13.27 -5.02
C ASP A 99 -8.94 14.76 -4.68
N THR A 100 -8.11 15.06 -3.69
CA THR A 100 -7.71 16.43 -3.31
C THR A 100 -6.49 16.94 -4.06
N GLY A 101 -5.92 16.14 -4.98
CA GLY A 101 -4.86 16.57 -5.91
C GLY A 101 -3.43 16.54 -5.38
N TYR A 102 -3.18 16.04 -4.16
CA TYR A 102 -1.82 15.83 -3.62
C TYR A 102 -1.09 14.67 -4.32
N MET A 103 -1.84 13.75 -4.94
CA MET A 103 -1.34 12.65 -5.74
C MET A 103 -1.85 12.75 -7.17
N GLY A 104 -0.94 12.74 -8.15
CA GLY A 104 -1.30 12.92 -9.56
C GLY A 104 -1.86 11.67 -10.26
N SER A 105 -1.85 10.50 -9.61
CA SER A 105 -2.38 9.26 -10.18
C SER A 105 -2.88 8.32 -9.09
N ILE A 106 -4.11 7.81 -9.28
CA ILE A 106 -4.74 6.80 -8.44
C ILE A 106 -4.01 5.44 -8.48
N ASP A 107 -3.29 5.15 -9.58
CA ASP A 107 -2.50 3.91 -9.72
C ASP A 107 -1.36 3.83 -8.69
N SER A 108 -1.00 4.97 -8.09
CA SER A 108 -0.01 5.02 -7.01
C SER A 108 -0.44 4.28 -5.75
N PHE A 109 -1.73 3.96 -5.61
CA PHE A 109 -2.26 3.17 -4.49
C PHE A 109 -2.37 1.67 -4.78
N HIS A 110 -1.99 1.23 -5.99
CA HIS A 110 -1.98 -0.17 -6.38
C HIS A 110 -0.57 -0.77 -6.33
N CYS A 111 -0.39 -1.79 -5.51
CA CYS A 111 0.85 -2.55 -5.46
C CYS A 111 0.99 -3.42 -6.73
N PRO A 112 2.08 -3.30 -7.52
CA PRO A 112 2.24 -4.08 -8.76
C PRO A 112 2.28 -5.61 -8.59
N ARG A 113 2.40 -6.10 -7.35
CA ARG A 113 2.37 -7.52 -7.01
C ARG A 113 0.99 -8.03 -6.64
N ALA A 114 0.04 -7.15 -6.34
CA ALA A 114 -1.35 -7.46 -6.02
C ALA A 114 -2.15 -7.82 -7.29
N VAL A 115 -1.63 -8.76 -8.08
CA VAL A 115 -2.18 -9.19 -9.38
C VAL A 115 -3.48 -10.00 -9.27
N ASP A 116 -3.85 -10.40 -8.05
CA ASP A 116 -5.06 -11.18 -7.78
C ASP A 116 -6.31 -10.30 -7.72
N VAL A 117 -6.16 -8.98 -7.73
CA VAL A 117 -7.26 -8.01 -7.79
C VAL A 117 -7.32 -7.39 -9.19
N PRO A 118 -8.41 -7.56 -9.95
CA PRO A 118 -8.55 -6.98 -11.29
C PRO A 118 -8.69 -5.45 -11.26
N GLU A 119 -8.21 -4.79 -12.31
CA GLU A 119 -8.46 -3.37 -12.53
C GLU A 119 -9.98 -3.12 -12.68
N GLY A 120 -10.51 -2.15 -11.91
CA GLY A 120 -11.94 -1.87 -11.82
C GLY A 120 -12.66 -2.55 -10.66
N ASP A 121 -11.99 -3.43 -9.92
CA ASP A 121 -12.44 -3.85 -8.59
C ASP A 121 -12.17 -2.75 -7.55
N GLU A 122 -13.06 -2.56 -6.58
CA GLU A 122 -12.91 -1.55 -5.53
C GLU A 122 -11.67 -1.81 -4.65
N GLU A 123 -11.23 -3.07 -4.53
CA GLU A 123 -10.01 -3.43 -3.81
C GLU A 123 -8.71 -3.08 -4.56
N PHE A 124 -8.79 -2.80 -5.87
CA PHE A 124 -7.61 -2.63 -6.72
C PHE A 124 -6.69 -1.51 -6.22
N TYR A 125 -7.30 -0.39 -5.83
CA TYR A 125 -6.61 0.79 -5.31
C TYR A 125 -6.45 0.78 -3.79
N ARG A 126 -6.77 -0.35 -3.13
CA ARG A 126 -6.71 -0.48 -1.67
C ARG A 126 -5.48 -1.23 -1.18
N SER A 127 -4.44 -1.39 -2.01
CA SER A 127 -3.25 -2.18 -1.64
C SER A 127 -2.57 -1.66 -0.36
N TYR A 128 -2.56 -0.35 -0.14
CA TYR A 128 -1.93 0.31 1.02
C TYR A 128 -2.92 0.88 2.02
N CYS A 129 -4.23 0.81 1.79
CA CYS A 129 -5.21 1.28 2.77
C CYS A 129 -6.12 0.17 3.27
N GLY A 130 -6.28 -0.94 2.53
CA GLY A 130 -7.13 -2.09 2.81
C GLY A 130 -6.76 -2.91 4.03
N LYS A 131 -7.30 -4.14 4.10
CA LYS A 131 -7.09 -5.07 5.21
C LYS A 131 -6.01 -6.10 4.88
N ASP A 132 -5.17 -6.45 5.84
CA ASP A 132 -4.33 -7.66 5.82
C ASP A 132 -5.02 -8.74 6.66
N PRO A 133 -5.68 -9.73 6.05
CA PRO A 133 -6.39 -10.78 6.78
C PRO A 133 -5.44 -11.74 7.53
N GLU A 134 -4.15 -11.76 7.19
CA GLU A 134 -3.14 -12.59 7.84
C GLU A 134 -2.42 -11.85 8.98
N ALA A 135 -2.61 -10.53 9.11
CA ALA A 135 -2.10 -9.76 10.26
C ALA A 135 -2.83 -10.13 11.55
N LYS A 136 -2.18 -9.91 12.69
CA LYS A 136 -2.72 -10.28 14.00
C LYS A 136 -4.03 -9.56 14.32
N MET A 137 -5.08 -10.34 14.58
CA MET A 137 -6.36 -9.82 15.06
C MET A 137 -6.27 -9.45 16.53
N ASP A 138 -6.88 -8.33 16.90
CA ASP A 138 -7.17 -8.01 18.28
C ASP A 138 -8.68 -8.04 18.49
N TYR A 139 -9.11 -8.86 19.45
CA TYR A 139 -10.50 -9.07 19.85
C TYR A 139 -10.71 -8.66 21.31
N GLU A 140 -9.92 -7.73 21.85
CA GLU A 140 -10.08 -7.13 23.19
C GLU A 140 -11.43 -6.37 23.36
N GLY A 141 -12.57 -7.03 23.14
CA GLY A 141 -13.93 -6.50 23.32
C GLY A 141 -14.57 -5.88 22.06
N SER A 142 -13.81 -5.65 20.99
CA SER A 142 -14.29 -5.10 19.71
C SER A 142 -14.68 -6.22 18.73
N GLU A 143 -15.80 -6.05 18.02
CA GLU A 143 -16.18 -6.92 16.89
C GLU A 143 -15.34 -6.63 15.63
N ILE A 144 -14.62 -5.50 15.61
CA ILE A 144 -13.82 -5.03 14.47
C ILE A 144 -12.34 -5.33 14.73
N ALA A 145 -11.71 -6.02 13.78
CA ALA A 145 -10.29 -6.37 13.80
C ALA A 145 -9.40 -5.20 13.38
N VAL A 146 -9.47 -4.11 14.15
CA VAL A 146 -8.79 -2.84 13.91
C VAL A 146 -7.37 -3.07 13.43
N ASN A 147 -6.54 -3.79 14.17
CA ASN A 147 -5.13 -4.07 13.85
C ASN A 147 -4.83 -4.61 12.43
N GLN A 148 -5.80 -5.19 11.72
CA GLN A 148 -5.60 -5.70 10.37
C GLN A 148 -5.69 -4.63 9.28
N TYR A 149 -6.17 -3.43 9.61
CA TYR A 149 -6.27 -2.33 8.66
C TYR A 149 -4.91 -1.63 8.48
N LYS A 150 -4.46 -1.57 7.23
CA LYS A 150 -3.12 -1.13 6.85
C LYS A 150 -2.89 0.34 7.13
N TYR A 151 -3.85 1.20 6.75
CA TYR A 151 -3.79 2.63 7.03
C TYR A 151 -4.63 3.00 8.24
N MET A 152 -4.03 3.67 9.23
CA MET A 152 -4.72 4.24 10.38
C MET A 152 -4.10 5.54 10.84
N PRO A 153 -4.72 6.69 10.54
CA PRO A 153 -4.14 7.99 10.87
C PRO A 153 -4.11 8.31 12.38
N HIS A 154 -4.94 7.65 13.21
CA HIS A 154 -5.10 7.99 14.64
C HIS A 154 -4.65 6.88 15.59
N ARG A 155 -3.63 6.11 15.18
CA ARG A 155 -3.05 5.06 16.02
C ARG A 155 -2.41 5.69 17.27
N TRP A 156 -2.67 5.12 18.45
CA TRP A 156 -2.15 5.55 19.77
C TRP A 156 -2.74 6.82 20.42
N VAL A 157 -3.88 7.34 19.96
CA VAL A 157 -4.61 8.34 20.76
C VAL A 157 -5.22 7.66 21.99
N VAL A 158 -4.85 8.13 23.19
CA VAL A 158 -5.40 7.64 24.45
C VAL A 158 -6.61 8.50 24.80
N ASP A 159 -7.81 7.93 24.67
CA ASP A 159 -9.03 8.54 25.18
C ASP A 159 -9.36 7.98 26.58
N GLU A 160 -9.56 8.87 27.56
CA GLU A 160 -9.95 8.50 28.93
C GLU A 160 -11.41 8.01 29.03
N LEU A 161 -12.28 8.36 28.07
CA LEU A 161 -13.68 7.96 28.00
C LEU A 161 -13.87 6.59 27.32
N PHE A 162 -12.94 6.18 26.47
CA PHE A 162 -12.99 4.93 25.71
C PHE A 162 -11.68 4.12 25.83
N ALA A 163 -11.39 3.65 27.04
CA ALA A 163 -10.13 2.93 27.38
C ALA A 163 -9.88 1.62 26.59
N ASP A 164 -10.91 1.08 25.92
CA ASP A 164 -10.84 -0.09 25.03
C ASP A 164 -10.55 0.31 23.56
N TYR A 165 -10.76 1.58 23.20
CA TYR A 165 -10.50 2.16 21.88
C TYR A 165 -9.11 2.80 21.78
N ARG A 166 -8.10 2.24 22.46
CA ARG A 166 -6.69 2.74 22.41
C ARG A 166 -6.06 2.75 21.01
N ARG A 167 -6.81 2.37 19.97
CA ARG A 167 -6.28 2.01 18.66
C ARG A 167 -7.04 2.60 17.48
N GLN A 168 -8.13 3.34 17.65
CA GLN A 168 -8.74 4.07 16.52
C GLN A 168 -9.81 5.09 16.96
N LEU A 169 -9.78 6.23 16.27
CA LEU A 169 -10.92 7.11 15.97
C LEU A 169 -11.54 7.84 17.16
N ASP A 170 -11.06 9.06 17.44
CA ASP A 170 -11.87 10.01 18.21
C ASP A 170 -12.66 10.92 17.26
N THR A 171 -13.84 10.49 16.87
CA THR A 171 -14.77 11.28 16.07
C THR A 171 -15.34 12.43 16.89
N ASP A 172 -15.02 13.68 16.52
CA ASP A 172 -15.98 14.79 16.67
C ASP A 172 -16.60 15.07 15.28
N PRO A 173 -17.86 14.69 15.04
CA PRO A 173 -18.43 14.73 13.71
C PRO A 173 -18.93 16.14 13.38
N GLY A 174 -18.05 17.02 12.91
CA GLY A 174 -18.37 18.43 12.67
C GLY A 174 -17.89 19.05 11.37
N GLU A 175 -16.83 18.54 10.76
CA GLU A 175 -16.18 19.20 9.62
C GLU A 175 -16.51 18.56 8.27
N THR A 176 -16.60 19.40 7.24
CA THR A 176 -16.84 19.00 5.85
C THR A 176 -15.61 19.33 5.01
N VAL A 177 -15.07 18.36 4.26
CA VAL A 177 -14.01 18.61 3.24
C VAL A 177 -14.65 18.66 1.86
N ASP A 178 -14.22 19.62 1.05
CA ASP A 178 -14.62 19.75 -0.35
C ASP A 178 -13.74 18.84 -1.21
N ILE A 179 -14.35 17.90 -1.93
CA ILE A 179 -13.69 17.07 -2.93
C ILE A 179 -14.43 17.29 -4.26
N ASP A 180 -13.73 17.77 -5.29
CA ASP A 180 -14.31 18.07 -6.60
C ASP A 180 -15.55 19.00 -6.59
N GLY A 181 -15.65 19.93 -5.63
CA GLY A 181 -16.76 20.87 -5.51
C GLY A 181 -17.98 20.32 -4.77
N GLU A 182 -17.88 19.12 -4.21
CA GLU A 182 -18.89 18.53 -3.33
C GLU A 182 -18.37 18.48 -1.88
N GLY A 183 -19.23 18.83 -0.91
CA GLY A 183 -18.87 18.83 0.50
C GLY A 183 -19.14 17.47 1.15
N TYR A 184 -18.09 16.84 1.67
CA TYR A 184 -18.12 15.52 2.30
C TYR A 184 -17.96 15.65 3.81
N ARG A 185 -18.88 15.10 4.59
CA ARG A 185 -18.75 15.07 6.05
C ARG A 185 -17.62 14.12 6.44
N ILE A 186 -16.65 14.65 7.18
CA ILE A 186 -15.59 13.86 7.78
C ILE A 186 -16.09 13.32 9.12
N VAL A 187 -15.87 12.02 9.32
CA VAL A 187 -16.07 11.38 10.61
C VAL A 187 -14.69 10.96 11.13
N GLY A 188 -14.15 11.73 12.07
CA GLY A 188 -12.80 11.53 12.64
C GLY A 188 -12.19 12.85 13.11
N PRO A 189 -11.19 12.84 14.02
CA PRO A 189 -10.69 14.07 14.62
C PRO A 189 -9.89 14.89 13.62
N CYS A 190 -10.46 16.04 13.28
CA CYS A 190 -9.78 17.24 12.83
C CYS A 190 -8.89 17.78 13.95
N GLY A 191 -7.63 17.32 13.98
CA GLY A 191 -6.59 17.86 14.86
C GLY A 191 -5.91 16.80 15.73
N GLY A 192 -4.72 16.40 15.30
CA GLY A 192 -3.78 15.59 16.09
C GLY A 192 -2.42 16.27 16.16
N MET A 193 -1.65 15.99 17.21
CA MET A 193 -0.21 16.30 17.20
C MET A 193 0.46 15.52 16.06
N LEU A 194 1.47 16.12 15.43
CA LEU A 194 2.32 15.42 14.47
C LEU A 194 2.77 14.07 15.08
N PRO A 195 2.61 12.94 14.39
CA PRO A 195 3.13 11.66 14.85
C PRO A 195 4.64 11.72 14.99
N ALA A 196 5.18 10.85 15.84
CA ALA A 196 6.62 10.65 15.88
C ALA A 196 7.12 10.11 14.53
N ASP A 197 8.35 10.45 14.15
CA ASP A 197 8.97 10.10 12.86
C ASP A 197 8.99 8.57 12.59
N ASP A 198 9.02 7.77 13.65
CA ASP A 198 8.99 6.31 13.65
C ASP A 198 7.58 5.70 13.64
N THR A 199 6.54 6.53 13.50
CA THR A 199 5.16 6.03 13.44
C THR A 199 4.90 5.34 12.11
N VAL A 200 4.38 4.11 12.15
CA VAL A 200 3.93 3.38 10.97
C VAL A 200 2.70 4.06 10.37
N VAL A 201 2.82 4.48 9.11
CA VAL A 201 1.72 5.04 8.30
C VAL A 201 0.89 3.92 7.68
N THR A 202 1.56 3.01 6.96
CA THR A 202 0.94 1.86 6.30
C THR A 202 1.99 0.82 5.92
N TRP A 203 1.55 -0.37 5.49
CA TRP A 203 2.40 -1.44 5.01
C TRP A 203 1.82 -2.16 3.79
N CYS A 204 2.68 -2.92 3.12
CA CYS A 204 2.34 -3.78 2.00
C CYS A 204 2.66 -5.24 2.33
N ASP A 205 1.63 -6.08 2.25
CA ASP A 205 1.59 -7.54 2.44
C ASP A 205 1.78 -8.32 1.13
N ALA A 206 1.50 -7.73 -0.03
CA ALA A 206 1.62 -8.43 -1.33
C ALA A 206 3.05 -8.93 -1.62
N HIS A 207 4.06 -8.28 -1.04
CA HIS A 207 5.47 -8.67 -1.15
C HIS A 207 5.99 -9.51 0.03
N PHE A 208 5.11 -10.00 0.91
CA PHE A 208 5.49 -10.70 2.14
C PHE A 208 6.47 -11.85 1.89
N ASN A 209 6.21 -12.64 0.84
CA ASN A 209 7.06 -13.78 0.45
C ASN A 209 8.13 -13.43 -0.59
N SER A 210 8.16 -12.18 -1.06
CA SER A 210 9.13 -11.70 -2.05
C SER A 210 10.46 -11.31 -1.40
N TYR A 211 10.40 -10.88 -0.15
CA TYR A 211 11.54 -10.56 0.70
C TYR A 211 11.57 -11.54 1.85
N THR A 212 12.58 -12.41 1.90
CA THR A 212 12.75 -13.31 3.04
C THR A 212 14.07 -13.04 3.75
N ARG A 213 14.01 -12.94 5.08
CA ARG A 213 15.20 -12.93 5.93
C ARG A 213 15.30 -14.30 6.59
N GLY A 214 16.04 -15.21 5.96
CA GLY A 214 15.97 -16.64 6.27
C GLY A 214 14.63 -17.23 5.78
N ASP A 215 13.88 -17.85 6.68
CA ASP A 215 12.59 -18.49 6.39
C ASP A 215 11.36 -17.61 6.70
N ARG A 216 11.59 -16.34 7.08
CA ARG A 216 10.53 -15.40 7.47
C ARG A 216 10.28 -14.37 6.38
N GLY A 217 9.02 -14.18 6.02
CA GLY A 217 8.58 -13.13 5.11
C GLY A 217 8.73 -11.73 5.73
N GLN A 218 8.74 -10.71 4.89
CA GLN A 218 8.93 -9.32 5.32
C GLN A 218 7.91 -8.38 4.70
N TYR A 219 7.51 -7.36 5.45
CA TYR A 219 6.64 -6.30 4.98
C TYR A 219 7.44 -5.09 4.51
N ASN A 220 7.00 -4.44 3.43
CA ASN A 220 7.39 -3.05 3.19
C ASN A 220 6.52 -2.17 4.08
N VAL A 221 7.13 -1.34 4.93
CA VAL A 221 6.43 -0.48 5.89
C VAL A 221 6.85 0.96 5.66
N LEU A 222 5.88 1.85 5.49
CA LEU A 222 6.06 3.30 5.38
C LEU A 222 5.97 3.93 6.76
N PHE A 223 6.97 4.73 7.10
CA PHE A 223 7.03 5.50 8.33
C PHE A 223 6.74 6.98 8.11
N TRP A 224 6.40 7.69 9.19
CA TRP A 224 6.07 9.11 9.13
C TRP A 224 7.25 9.98 8.69
N ASP A 225 8.49 9.57 8.92
CA ASP A 225 9.67 10.25 8.36
C ASP A 225 9.73 10.16 6.81
N GLY A 226 8.89 9.34 6.19
CA GLY A 226 8.81 9.09 4.75
C GLY A 226 9.70 7.93 4.28
N SER A 227 10.41 7.27 5.20
CA SER A 227 11.20 6.10 4.90
C SER A 227 10.31 4.88 4.69
N VAL A 228 10.74 4.01 3.77
CA VAL A 228 10.13 2.69 3.57
C VAL A 228 11.15 1.63 3.93
N LYS A 229 10.83 0.77 4.89
CA LYS A 229 11.72 -0.28 5.40
C LYS A 229 11.09 -1.65 5.26
N THR A 230 11.93 -2.67 5.15
CA THR A 230 11.51 -4.07 5.21
C THR A 230 11.57 -4.55 6.66
N LEU A 231 10.43 -4.91 7.26
CA LEU A 231 10.35 -5.40 8.64
C LEU A 231 10.02 -6.90 8.68
N ASP A 232 10.56 -7.63 9.66
CA ASP A 232 10.26 -9.06 9.84
C ASP A 232 8.75 -9.26 10.05
N GLY A 233 8.16 -10.17 9.28
CA GLY A 233 6.75 -10.51 9.33
C GLY A 233 6.27 -10.97 10.70
N ALA A 234 7.16 -11.56 11.51
CA ALA A 234 6.87 -11.94 12.88
C ALA A 234 6.48 -10.72 13.73
N LEU A 235 6.95 -9.51 13.42
CA LEU A 235 6.57 -8.33 14.18
C LEU A 235 5.07 -8.06 14.08
N LEU A 236 4.47 -8.24 12.89
CA LEU A 236 3.04 -8.00 12.68
C LEU A 236 2.15 -9.26 12.84
N ARG A 237 2.75 -10.45 12.78
CA ARG A 237 2.03 -11.75 12.79
C ARG A 237 2.39 -12.69 13.95
N SER A 238 3.33 -12.36 14.83
CA SER A 238 3.74 -13.29 15.89
C SER A 238 2.67 -13.51 16.95
N ASP A 239 2.49 -14.77 17.32
CA ASP A 239 1.64 -15.19 18.43
C ASP A 239 2.28 -14.91 19.80
N THR A 240 3.60 -14.71 19.87
CA THR A 240 4.33 -14.52 21.14
C THR A 240 4.36 -13.09 21.64
N GLU A 241 4.21 -12.11 20.75
CA GLU A 241 4.19 -10.69 21.09
C GLU A 241 2.75 -10.21 21.28
N GLY A 242 2.45 -9.41 22.30
CA GLY A 242 1.10 -8.88 22.51
C GLY A 242 0.67 -7.97 21.33
N PRO A 243 -0.63 -7.88 21.00
CA PRO A 243 -1.12 -7.02 19.93
C PRO A 243 -0.57 -5.58 19.97
N PRO A 244 -0.39 -4.90 21.13
CA PRO A 244 0.22 -3.58 21.17
C PRO A 244 1.72 -3.54 20.80
N ALA A 245 2.48 -4.60 21.11
CA ALA A 245 3.94 -4.64 20.92
C ALA A 245 4.33 -4.87 19.46
N ALA A 246 3.49 -5.61 18.72
CA ALA A 246 3.62 -5.85 17.29
C ALA A 246 3.67 -4.56 16.43
N TRP A 247 3.22 -3.43 16.98
CA TRP A 247 3.06 -2.17 16.25
C TRP A 247 3.78 -0.99 16.91
N GLN A 248 4.70 -1.26 17.84
CA GLN A 248 5.70 -0.30 18.35
C GLN A 248 7.04 -0.44 17.61
N VAL A 249 7.00 -1.00 16.41
CA VAL A 249 8.20 -1.29 15.62
C VAL A 249 8.78 0.02 15.12
N HIS A 250 10.07 0.22 15.35
CA HIS A 250 10.82 1.37 14.89
C HIS A 250 11.53 1.07 13.56
N PRO A 251 11.87 2.10 12.75
CA PRO A 251 12.65 1.93 11.53
C PRO A 251 14.00 1.22 11.71
N GLU A 252 14.51 1.16 12.94
CA GLU A 252 15.79 0.55 13.33
C GLU A 252 15.65 -0.92 13.78
N ASP A 253 14.42 -1.43 13.96
CA ASP A 253 14.15 -2.81 14.35
C ASP A 253 14.32 -3.73 13.13
N GLU A 254 15.58 -3.98 12.74
CA GLU A 254 15.95 -4.90 11.65
C GLU A 254 15.76 -6.38 12.01
#